data_AF-A0A965BUM4-F1
#
_entry.id   AF-A0A965BUM4-F1
#
_cell.length_a   1.000
_cell.length_b   1.000
_cell.length_c   1.000
_cell.angle_alpha   90.00
_cell.angle_beta   90.00
_cell.angle_gamma   90.00
#
_symmetry.space_group_name_H-M   'P 1'
#
loop_
_entity.id
_entity.type
_entity.pdbx_description
1 polymer ?
#
loop_
_entity_poly.entity_id
_entity_poly.type
_entity_poly.pdbx_seq_one_letter_code
_entity_poly.pdbx_strand_id
1 'polypeptide(L)'
;MAEGAVMAAAPRAGFRARLRMLEPVTLLWLLLVAGLIFLVAAPLLKMLLISFEEQDTGDFTLMNYATAYGRQRYLDALRNSL
;
A
#
# COMPACT_ATOMS: atom_id res chain seq x y z
N MET A 1 -49.03 -19.94 17.15
CA MET A 1 -47.73 -19.80 17.85
C MET A 1 -46.79 -20.87 17.31
N ALA A 2 -45.85 -20.53 16.42
CA ALA A 2 -44.56 -21.25 16.16
C ALA A 2 -43.94 -20.94 14.76
N GLU A 3 -43.93 -19.69 14.28
CA GLU A 3 -43.20 -19.31 13.04
C GLU A 3 -41.95 -18.45 13.32
N GLY A 4 -41.44 -18.46 14.55
CA GLY A 4 -40.48 -17.44 15.02
C GLY A 4 -39.04 -17.89 15.32
N ALA A 5 -38.65 -19.14 15.10
CA ALA A 5 -37.44 -19.66 15.78
C ALA A 5 -36.45 -20.45 14.91
N VAL A 6 -36.27 -20.08 13.63
CA VAL A 6 -35.14 -20.64 12.86
C VAL A 6 -34.53 -19.66 11.87
N MET A 7 -34.33 -18.39 12.26
CA MET A 7 -33.16 -17.67 11.74
C MET A 7 -31.93 -18.14 12.51
N ALA A 8 -31.47 -19.33 12.17
CA ALA A 8 -30.21 -19.87 12.67
C ALA A 8 -29.10 -18.88 12.30
N ALA A 9 -28.49 -18.27 13.31
CA ALA A 9 -27.36 -17.37 13.14
C ALA A 9 -26.28 -18.08 12.31
N ALA A 10 -25.96 -17.53 11.14
CA ALA A 10 -24.88 -18.04 10.30
C ALA A 10 -23.60 -18.11 11.15
N PRO A 11 -22.93 -19.28 11.23
CA PRO A 11 -21.71 -19.39 12.00
C PRO A 11 -20.71 -18.40 11.41
N ARG A 12 -20.25 -17.44 12.22
CA ARG A 12 -19.17 -16.53 11.83
C ARG A 12 -17.96 -17.41 11.57
N ALA A 13 -17.68 -17.68 10.30
CA ALA A 13 -16.55 -18.48 9.88
C ALA A 13 -15.28 -17.83 10.44
N GLY A 14 -14.75 -18.42 11.51
CA GLY A 14 -13.59 -17.88 12.20
C GLY A 14 -12.41 -17.79 11.23
N PHE A 15 -11.59 -16.75 11.39
CA PHE A 15 -10.40 -16.52 10.57
C PHE A 15 -9.53 -17.80 10.42
N ARG A 16 -9.47 -18.64 11.47
CA ARG A 16 -8.79 -19.94 11.49
C ARG A 16 -9.44 -21.03 10.64
N ALA A 17 -10.77 -21.07 10.50
CA ALA A 17 -11.46 -22.00 9.60
C ALA A 17 -11.22 -21.63 8.13
N ARG A 18 -11.15 -20.33 7.84
CA ARG A 18 -10.81 -19.81 6.51
C ARG A 18 -9.34 -20.05 6.13
N LEU A 19 -8.43 -19.98 7.10
CA LEU A 19 -7.02 -20.38 6.93
C LEU A 19 -6.84 -21.88 6.63
N ARG A 20 -7.70 -22.76 7.16
CA ARG A 20 -7.70 -24.21 6.85
C ARG A 20 -8.23 -24.56 5.46
N MET A 21 -8.96 -23.65 4.80
CA MET A 21 -9.43 -23.78 3.41
C MET A 21 -8.50 -23.11 2.40
N LEU A 22 -7.27 -22.75 2.78
CA LEU A 22 -6.27 -22.22 1.85
C LEU A 22 -5.79 -23.34 0.93
N GLU A 23 -6.58 -23.62 -0.10
CA GLU A 23 -6.17 -24.47 -1.22
C GLU A 23 -4.93 -23.88 -1.90
N PRO A 24 -4.04 -24.73 -2.46
CA PRO A 24 -2.82 -24.28 -3.12
C PRO A 24 -3.03 -23.17 -4.16
N VAL A 25 -4.18 -23.19 -4.85
CA VAL A 25 -4.57 -22.16 -5.83
C VAL A 25 -4.75 -20.78 -5.20
N THR A 26 -5.26 -20.70 -3.97
CA THR A 26 -5.45 -19.43 -3.26
C THR A 26 -4.11 -18.85 -2.82
N LEU A 27 -3.18 -19.70 -2.37
CA LEU A 27 -1.81 -19.28 -2.04
C LEU A 27 -1.07 -18.78 -3.28
N LEU A 28 -1.21 -19.49 -4.41
CA LEU A 28 -0.63 -19.06 -5.68
C LEU A 28 -1.19 -17.69 -6.11
N TRP A 29 -2.52 -17.51 -6.02
CA TRP A 29 -3.14 -16.23 -6.34
C TRP A 29 -2.63 -15.09 -5.44
N LEU A 30 -2.53 -15.32 -4.13
CA LEU A 30 -1.99 -14.33 -3.19
C LEU A 30 -0.53 -13.98 -3.52
N LEU A 31 0.28 -14.98 -3.87
CA LEU A 31 1.66 -14.76 -4.27
C LEU A 31 1.76 -13.95 -5.56
N LEU A 32 0.92 -14.21 -6.55
CA LEU A 32 0.86 -13.44 -7.79
C LEU A 32 0.42 -11.98 -7.54
N VAL A 33 -0.61 -11.77 -6.71
CA VAL A 33 -1.07 -10.43 -6.34
C VAL A 33 0.01 -9.67 -5.55
N ALA A 34 0.63 -10.32 -4.56
CA ALA A 34 1.72 -9.73 -3.79
C ALA A 34 2.91 -9.39 -4.69
N GLY A 35 3.26 -10.28 -5.63
CA GLY A 35 4.29 -10.05 -6.63
C GLY A 35 3.97 -8.84 -7.51
N LEU A 36 2.73 -8.73 -8.01
CA LEU A 36 2.29 -7.57 -8.79
C LEU A 36 2.39 -6.27 -7.99
N ILE A 37 1.89 -6.26 -6.75
CA ILE A 37 1.99 -5.10 -5.85
C ILE A 37 3.46 -4.74 -5.63
N PHE A 38 4.32 -5.73 -5.38
CA PHE A 38 5.74 -5.51 -5.20
C PHE A 38 6.39 -4.89 -6.44
N LEU A 39 6.09 -5.39 -7.63
CA LEU A 39 6.60 -4.84 -8.89
C LEU A 39 6.24 -3.37 -9.08
N VAL A 40 5.03 -2.99 -8.67
CA VAL A 40 4.55 -1.59 -8.77
C VAL A 40 5.12 -0.72 -7.65
N ALA A 41 5.15 -1.23 -6.42
CA ALA A 41 5.57 -0.48 -5.25
C ALA A 41 7.10 -0.32 -5.16
N ALA A 42 7.88 -1.29 -5.64
CA ALA A 42 9.35 -1.24 -5.61
C ALA A 42 9.95 0.02 -6.26
N PRO A 43 9.59 0.41 -7.50
CA PRO A 43 10.13 1.64 -8.09
C PRO A 43 9.65 2.90 -7.35
N LEU A 44 8.42 2.91 -6.83
CA LEU A 44 7.91 4.03 -6.03
C LEU A 44 8.67 4.17 -4.71
N LEU A 45 8.96 3.05 -4.04
CA LEU A 45 9.77 3.04 -2.82
C LEU A 45 11.19 3.50 -3.10
N LYS A 46 11.80 3.06 -4.21
CA LYS A 46 13.12 3.54 -4.62
C LYS A 46 13.12 5.05 -4.87
N MET A 47 12.11 5.59 -5.56
CA MET A 47 11.96 7.03 -5.77
C MET A 47 11.81 7.79 -4.44
N LEU A 48 11.04 7.23 -3.49
CA LEU A 48 10.88 7.80 -2.16
C LEU A 48 12.21 7.81 -1.40
N LEU A 49 12.97 6.72 -1.40
CA LEU A 49 14.27 6.67 -0.72
C LEU A 49 15.25 7.70 -1.33
N ILE A 50 15.33 7.78 -2.66
CA ILE A 50 16.18 8.75 -3.34
C ILE A 50 15.80 10.20 -2.99
N SER A 51 14.52 10.49 -2.71
CA SER A 51 14.13 11.84 -2.30
C SER A 51 14.72 12.27 -0.95
N PHE A 52 15.12 11.29 -0.12
CA PHE A 52 15.84 11.48 1.13
C PHE A 52 17.36 11.39 0.98
N GLU A 53 17.89 11.20 -0.22
CA GLU A 53 19.33 11.06 -0.47
C GLU A 53 19.88 12.33 -1.12
N GLU A 54 21.07 12.76 -0.71
CA GLU A 54 21.81 13.82 -1.37
C GLU A 54 22.31 13.32 -2.73
N GLN A 55 22.10 14.10 -3.80
CA GLN A 55 22.26 13.61 -5.18
C GLN A 55 23.67 13.10 -5.50
N ASP A 56 24.70 13.69 -4.90
CA ASP A 56 26.09 13.38 -5.20
C ASP A 56 26.72 12.35 -4.24
N THR A 57 26.32 12.36 -2.97
CA THR A 57 26.93 11.50 -1.93
C THR A 57 26.07 10.32 -1.52
N GLY A 58 24.75 10.37 -1.75
CA GLY A 58 23.80 9.38 -1.26
C GLY A 58 23.53 9.49 0.25
N ASP A 59 24.00 10.55 0.91
CA ASP A 59 23.78 10.76 2.33
C ASP A 59 22.32 11.09 2.62
N PHE A 60 21.82 10.66 3.79
CA PHE A 60 20.46 11.00 4.20
C PHE A 60 20.31 12.51 4.42
N THR A 61 19.35 13.13 3.74
CA THR A 61 19.08 14.56 3.79
C THR A 61 17.59 14.88 3.64
N LEU A 62 17.16 15.94 4.31
CA LEU A 62 15.84 16.56 4.11
C LEU A 62 15.94 17.88 3.33
N MET A 63 17.15 18.30 2.97
CA MET A 63 17.40 19.58 2.29
C MET A 63 16.76 19.64 0.91
N ASN A 64 16.59 18.49 0.26
CA ASN A 64 15.85 18.34 -1.00
C ASN A 64 14.42 18.88 -0.88
N TYR A 65 13.71 18.53 0.20
CA TYR A 65 12.34 18.99 0.45
C TYR A 65 12.29 20.48 0.79
N ALA A 66 13.19 20.96 1.64
CA ALA A 66 13.28 22.38 1.98
C ALA A 66 13.52 23.24 0.73
N THR A 67 14.36 22.76 -0.19
CA THR A 67 14.66 23.44 -1.46
C THR A 67 13.47 23.40 -2.43
N ALA A 68 12.76 22.26 -2.50
CA ALA A 68 11.62 22.08 -3.38
C ALA A 68 10.40 22.91 -2.93
N TYR A 69 10.12 22.97 -1.63
CA TYR A 69 8.96 23.69 -1.10
C TYR A 69 9.27 25.12 -0.64
N GLY A 70 10.56 25.48 -0.49
CA GLY A 70 10.99 26.83 -0.12
C GLY A 70 11.04 27.83 -1.28
N ARG A 71 10.93 27.38 -2.53
CA ARG A 71 10.93 28.27 -3.71
C ARG A 71 9.51 28.53 -4.21
N GLN A 72 9.13 29.82 -4.22
CA GLN A 72 7.83 30.29 -4.70
C GLN A 72 7.47 29.73 -6.09
N ARG A 73 8.42 29.70 -7.02
CA ARG A 73 8.22 29.17 -8.39
C ARG A 73 7.70 27.73 -8.41
N TYR A 74 8.16 26.87 -7.50
CA TYR A 74 7.73 25.48 -7.44
C TYR A 74 6.34 25.35 -6.81
N LEU A 75 6.02 26.21 -5.84
CA LEU A 75 4.68 26.29 -5.25
C LEU A 75 3.65 26.79 -6.27
N ASP A 76 4.01 27.80 -7.07
CA ASP A 76 3.15 28.31 -8.14
C ASP A 76 2.90 27.23 -9.20
N ALA A 77 3.95 26.49 -9.61
CA ALA A 77 3.82 25.37 -10.53
C ALA A 77 2.92 24.27 -9.96
N LEU A 78 3.09 23.93 -8.67
CA LEU A 78 2.25 22.94 -7.99
C LEU A 78 0.78 23.39 -7.97
N ARG A 79 0.51 24.63 -7.57
CA ARG A 79 -0.83 25.20 -7.55
C ARG A 79 -1.49 25.19 -8.92
N ASN A 80 -0.76 25.48 -9.99
CA ASN A 80 -1.29 25.49 -11.35
C ASN A 80 -1.55 24.07 -11.90
N SER A 81 -1.00 23.03 -11.27
CA SER A 81 -1.17 21.63 -11.69
C SER A 81 -2.28 20.87 -10.94
N LEU A 82 -2.80 21.45 -9.86
CA LEU A 82 -3.91 20.94 -9.05
C LEU A 82 -5.24 21.42 -9.63
#